data_AF-A0A1C0TWY0-F1
#
_entry.id   AF-A0A1C0TWY0-F1
#
_cell.length_a   1.000
_cell.length_b   1.000
_cell.length_c   1.000
_cell.angle_alpha   90.00
_cell.angle_beta   90.00
_cell.angle_gamma   90.00
#
_symmetry.space_group_name_H-M   'P 1'
#
loop_
_entity.id
_entity.type
_entity.pdbx_description
1 polymer ?
#
loop_
_entity_poly.entity_id
_entity_poly.type
_entity_poly.pdbx_seq_one_letter_code
_entity_poly.pdbx_strand_id
1 'polypeptide(L)'
;MKLTSVLAGAAILTLSGCSTILTDDYHRINVSSTKQGLQVEVDGNVQTAPGVVEVKKENKNKTLNVTTQGCEQAIALNKEVEPTFFVNLLSGGAFGSTTDYSSEKMWRYQDSVSVVCPN
;
A
#
# COMPACT_ATOMS: atom_id res chain seq x y z
N MET A 1 1.65 66.02 7.22
CA MET A 1 2.60 64.90 7.02
C MET A 1 2.52 63.96 8.21
N LYS A 2 2.62 62.64 7.93
CA LYS A 2 2.69 61.47 8.82
C LYS A 2 1.38 60.68 8.95
N LEU A 3 1.15 59.85 7.93
CA LEU A 3 0.32 58.64 7.98
C LEU A 3 1.28 57.45 8.15
N THR A 4 1.28 56.82 9.30
CA THR A 4 1.95 55.54 9.60
C THR A 4 1.05 54.85 10.62
N SER A 5 0.40 53.73 10.34
CA SER A 5 1.05 52.43 10.27
C SER A 5 0.25 51.45 9.39
N VAL A 6 0.96 50.76 8.52
CA VAL A 6 0.44 49.72 7.61
C VAL A 6 0.13 48.45 8.42
N LEU A 7 -1.14 48.04 8.45
CA LEU A 7 -1.52 46.65 8.77
C LEU A 7 -1.01 45.75 7.63
N ALA A 8 0.14 45.10 7.83
CA ALA A 8 0.58 44.02 6.95
C ALA A 8 -0.02 42.71 7.47
N GLY A 9 -1.12 42.30 6.85
CA GLY A 9 -1.84 41.06 7.14
C GLY A 9 -0.96 39.83 6.95
N ALA A 10 -1.06 38.90 7.88
CA ALA A 10 -0.47 37.57 7.79
C ALA A 10 -1.04 36.84 6.57
N ALA A 11 -0.26 36.79 5.50
CA ALA A 11 -0.54 35.92 4.36
C ALA A 11 -0.34 34.47 4.83
N ILE A 12 -1.44 33.81 5.21
CA ILE A 12 -1.48 32.36 5.35
C ILE A 12 -1.33 31.80 3.94
N LEU A 13 -0.09 31.50 3.57
CA LEU A 13 0.21 30.68 2.40
C LEU A 13 -0.31 29.27 2.70
N THR A 14 -1.58 29.03 2.40
CA THR A 14 -2.10 27.67 2.24
C THR A 14 -1.43 27.09 1.01
N LEU A 15 -0.20 26.58 1.20
CA LEU A 15 0.47 25.70 0.27
C LEU A 15 -0.36 24.42 0.23
N SER A 16 -1.39 24.40 -0.62
CA SER A 16 -2.02 23.18 -1.10
C SER A 16 -0.99 22.46 -1.97
N GLY A 17 0.00 21.84 -1.32
CA GLY A 17 0.95 20.98 -1.96
C GLY A 17 0.20 19.78 -2.51
N CYS A 18 0.06 19.71 -3.82
CA CYS A 18 -0.25 18.47 -4.51
C CYS A 18 0.90 17.51 -4.22
N SER A 19 0.81 16.77 -3.12
CA SER A 19 1.76 15.72 -2.82
C SER A 19 1.52 14.62 -3.85
N THR A 20 2.33 14.59 -4.91
CA THR A 20 2.37 13.45 -5.81
C THR A 20 2.90 12.28 -5.01
N ILE A 21 1.95 11.48 -4.54
CA ILE A 21 2.19 10.14 -4.03
C ILE A 21 2.84 9.34 -5.18
N LEU A 22 4.08 8.92 -4.97
CA LEU A 22 4.88 8.21 -5.98
C LEU A 22 4.62 6.69 -6.00
N THR A 23 3.72 6.20 -5.15
CA THR A 23 3.45 4.78 -4.93
C THR A 23 1.96 4.46 -5.11
N ASP A 24 1.68 3.28 -5.68
CA ASP A 24 0.32 2.80 -5.90
C ASP A 24 -0.38 2.48 -4.56
N ASP A 25 -1.71 2.57 -4.52
CA ASP A 25 -2.56 2.12 -3.41
C ASP A 25 -2.58 0.60 -3.26
N TYR A 26 -2.20 -0.12 -4.32
CA TYR A 26 -2.17 -1.58 -4.35
C TYR A 26 -0.74 -2.11 -4.44
N HIS A 27 -0.52 -3.24 -3.78
CA HIS A 27 0.66 -4.07 -3.90
C HIS A 27 0.31 -5.32 -4.72
N ARG A 28 1.16 -5.67 -5.68
CA ARG A 28 0.95 -6.78 -6.61
C ARG A 28 1.75 -8.00 -6.16
N ILE A 29 1.05 -9.05 -5.76
CA ILE A 29 1.65 -10.31 -5.27
C ILE A 29 1.55 -11.35 -6.39
N ASN A 30 2.66 -12.01 -6.71
CA ASN A 30 2.65 -13.16 -7.60
C ASN A 30 2.25 -14.43 -6.82
N VAL A 31 1.06 -14.95 -7.11
CA VAL A 31 0.56 -16.17 -6.50
C VAL A 31 0.80 -17.33 -7.46
N SER A 32 1.69 -18.22 -7.07
CA SER A 32 1.92 -19.49 -7.75
C SER A 32 1.07 -20.59 -7.13
N SER A 33 0.64 -21.57 -7.94
CA SER A 33 -0.14 -22.70 -7.42
C SER A 33 0.05 -23.98 -8.22
N THR A 34 -0.11 -25.11 -7.53
CA THR A 34 -0.20 -26.45 -8.10
C THR A 34 -1.48 -26.72 -8.91
N LYS A 35 -2.58 -26.00 -8.63
CA LYS A 35 -3.86 -26.12 -9.34
C LYS A 35 -4.18 -24.80 -10.06
N GLN A 36 -4.82 -24.89 -11.22
CA GLN A 36 -5.25 -23.72 -12.00
C GLN A 36 -6.65 -23.28 -11.58
N GLY A 37 -6.95 -21.99 -11.73
CA GLY A 37 -8.30 -21.46 -11.49
C GLY A 37 -8.71 -21.42 -10.02
N LEU A 38 -7.75 -21.29 -9.11
CA LEU A 38 -8.04 -21.10 -7.69
C LEU A 38 -8.68 -19.74 -7.46
N GLN A 39 -9.82 -19.72 -6.79
CA GLN A 39 -10.35 -18.54 -6.15
C GLN A 39 -9.57 -18.24 -4.88
N VAL A 40 -9.03 -17.03 -4.82
CA VAL A 40 -8.33 -16.48 -3.66
C VAL A 40 -8.98 -15.17 -3.26
N GLU A 41 -9.09 -14.92 -1.97
CA GLU A 41 -9.76 -13.75 -1.41
C GLU A 41 -8.83 -13.02 -0.45
N VAL A 42 -8.74 -11.69 -0.62
CA VAL A 42 -8.07 -10.79 0.33
C VAL A 42 -8.99 -9.60 0.59
N ASP A 43 -9.36 -9.40 1.86
CA ASP A 43 -10.32 -8.36 2.30
C ASP A 43 -11.63 -8.33 1.49
N GLY A 44 -12.19 -9.50 1.19
CA GLY A 44 -13.44 -9.61 0.42
C GLY A 44 -13.27 -9.47 -1.10
N ASN A 45 -12.07 -9.17 -1.60
CA ASN A 45 -11.79 -9.12 -3.03
C ASN A 45 -11.37 -10.50 -3.54
N VAL A 46 -12.28 -11.15 -4.28
CA VAL A 46 -12.02 -12.45 -4.90
C VAL A 46 -11.28 -12.27 -6.23
N GLN A 47 -10.19 -13.00 -6.38
CA GLN A 47 -9.29 -12.97 -7.53
C GLN A 47 -8.93 -14.41 -7.92
N THR A 48 -8.36 -14.59 -9.11
CA THR A 48 -7.98 -15.92 -9.62
C THR A 48 -6.47 -16.12 -9.56
N ALA A 49 -6.04 -17.30 -9.09
CA ALA A 49 -4.67 -17.76 -9.06
C ALA A 49 -4.52 -19.10 -9.82
N PRO A 50 -3.33 -19.42 -10.35
CA PRO A 50 -2.09 -18.65 -10.27
C PRO A 50 -2.12 -17.39 -11.15
N GLY A 51 -1.42 -16.35 -10.70
CA GLY A 51 -1.43 -15.03 -11.34
C GLY A 51 -1.02 -13.91 -10.40
N VAL A 52 -1.12 -12.67 -10.89
CA VAL A 52 -0.90 -11.47 -10.08
C VAL A 52 -2.18 -11.12 -9.34
N VAL A 53 -2.10 -11.05 -8.01
CA VAL A 53 -3.19 -10.68 -7.11
C VAL A 53 -2.87 -9.31 -6.53
N GLU A 54 -3.85 -8.41 -6.57
CA GLU A 54 -3.72 -7.06 -6.03
C GLU A 54 -4.21 -7.03 -4.58
N VAL A 55 -3.39 -6.44 -3.72
CA VAL A 55 -3.67 -6.29 -2.30
C VAL A 55 -3.53 -4.83 -1.93
N LYS A 56 -4.62 -4.23 -1.43
CA LYS A 56 -4.59 -2.83 -0.96
C LYS A 56 -3.54 -2.66 0.14
N LYS A 57 -2.66 -1.68 0.02
CA LYS A 57 -1.68 -1.31 1.05
C LYS A 57 -2.39 -0.66 2.23
N GLU A 58 -2.13 -1.15 3.44
CA GLU A 58 -2.67 -0.58 4.68
C GLU A 58 -1.84 -1.07 5.88
N ASN A 59 -1.95 -0.38 7.02
CA ASN A 59 -1.28 -0.80 8.24
C ASN A 59 -1.97 -2.00 8.93
N LYS A 60 -2.30 -3.05 8.18
CA LYS A 60 -3.09 -4.19 8.67
C LYS A 60 -2.49 -5.51 8.22
N ASN A 61 -2.49 -6.49 9.13
CA ASN A 61 -2.17 -7.87 8.77
C ASN A 61 -3.31 -8.40 7.88
N LYS A 62 -2.95 -9.02 6.76
CA LYS A 62 -3.91 -9.59 5.82
C LYS A 62 -3.70 -11.07 5.70
N THR A 63 -4.73 -11.73 5.18
CA THR A 63 -4.72 -13.15 4.91
C THR A 63 -5.22 -13.37 3.49
N LEU A 64 -4.48 -14.17 2.73
CA LEU A 64 -4.92 -14.71 1.46
C LEU A 64 -5.67 -16.01 1.75
N ASN A 65 -6.98 -15.96 1.58
CA ASN A 65 -7.86 -17.11 1.76
C ASN A 65 -8.06 -17.79 0.41
N VAL A 66 -7.63 -19.03 0.28
CA VAL A 66 -8.00 -19.87 -0.86
C VAL A 66 -9.37 -20.46 -0.55
N THR A 67 -10.35 -20.19 -1.41
CA THR A 67 -11.75 -20.61 -1.20
C THR A 67 -12.19 -21.73 -2.14
N THR A 68 -11.26 -22.21 -2.97
CA THR A 68 -11.55 -23.29 -3.93
C THR A 68 -11.69 -24.62 -3.21
N GLN A 69 -12.76 -25.34 -3.53
CA GLN A 69 -13.07 -26.62 -2.91
C GLN A 69 -11.93 -27.63 -3.07
N GLY A 70 -11.51 -28.24 -1.97
CA GLY A 70 -10.39 -29.20 -1.93
C GLY A 70 -9.01 -28.54 -1.95
N CYS A 71 -8.93 -27.22 -1.76
CA CYS A 71 -7.68 -26.48 -1.58
C CYS A 71 -7.83 -25.31 -0.58
N GLU A 72 -8.82 -25.38 0.30
CA GLU A 72 -9.12 -24.33 1.27
C GLU A 72 -7.97 -24.15 2.27
N GLN A 73 -7.41 -22.94 2.32
CA GLN A 73 -6.33 -22.61 3.23
C GLN A 73 -6.24 -21.10 3.43
N ALA A 74 -5.66 -20.70 4.56
CA ALA A 74 -5.45 -19.30 4.93
C ALA A 74 -3.96 -19.04 5.06
N ILE A 75 -3.44 -18.14 4.22
CA ILE A 75 -2.01 -17.79 4.18
C ILE A 75 -1.84 -16.38 4.71
N ALA A 76 -1.10 -16.20 5.80
CA ALA A 76 -0.80 -14.88 6.33
C ALA A 76 0.10 -14.11 5.35
N LEU A 77 -0.28 -12.86 5.07
CA LEU A 77 0.54 -11.92 4.31
C LEU A 77 1.30 -11.04 5.30
N ASN A 78 2.63 -11.23 5.34
CA ASN A 78 3.50 -10.41 6.17
C ASN A 78 3.59 -9.01 5.57
N LYS A 79 3.34 -8.00 6.40
CA LYS A 79 3.53 -6.60 6.02
C LYS A 79 4.90 -6.09 6.48
N GLU A 80 5.51 -5.26 5.67
CA GLU A 80 6.72 -4.52 6.02
C GLU A 80 6.67 -3.09 5.50
N VAL A 81 7.56 -2.24 6.01
CA VAL A 81 7.73 -0.88 5.51
C VAL A 81 8.60 -0.90 4.26
N GLU A 82 8.08 -0.36 3.17
CA GLU A 82 8.72 -0.18 1.88
C GLU A 82 10.00 0.68 2.03
N PRO A 83 11.22 0.20 1.72
CA PRO A 83 12.45 0.96 1.92
C PRO A 83 12.54 2.28 1.17
N THR A 84 11.77 2.47 0.09
CA THR A 84 11.67 3.77 -0.59
C THR A 84 11.07 4.85 0.31
N PHE A 85 10.29 4.48 1.32
CA PHE A 85 9.86 5.38 2.40
C PHE A 85 11.05 6.06 3.09
N PHE A 86 12.11 5.30 3.37
CA PHE A 86 13.33 5.82 4.00
C PHE A 86 14.19 6.62 3.02
N VAL A 87 14.18 6.26 1.72
CA VAL A 87 14.84 7.07 0.69
C VAL A 87 14.17 8.43 0.58
N ASN A 88 12.83 8.49 0.54
CA ASN A 88 12.07 9.74 0.54
C ASN A 88 12.35 10.58 1.80
N LEU A 89 12.57 9.93 2.96
CA LEU A 89 12.94 10.59 4.21
C LEU A 89 14.31 11.28 4.12
N LEU A 90 15.27 10.64 3.47
CA LEU A 90 16.64 11.10 3.37
C LEU A 90 16.88 12.07 2.19
N SER A 91 16.16 11.91 1.07
CA SER A 91 16.37 12.69 -0.16
C SER A 91 15.38 13.85 -0.34
N GLY A 92 14.16 13.73 0.21
CA GLY A 92 13.08 14.73 0.11
C GLY A 92 12.68 15.38 1.43
N GLY A 93 13.30 14.97 2.54
CA GLY A 93 12.98 15.43 3.89
C GLY A 93 11.60 14.96 4.38
N ALA A 94 11.19 15.45 5.55
CA ALA A 94 9.97 15.02 6.24
C ALA A 94 8.69 15.07 5.38
N PHE A 95 8.61 15.88 4.33
CA PHE A 95 7.40 16.05 3.51
C PHE A 95 7.08 14.84 2.61
N GLY A 96 8.09 14.15 2.07
CA GLY A 96 7.87 12.90 1.31
C GLY A 96 7.39 11.78 2.23
N SER A 97 8.01 11.67 3.40
CA SER A 97 7.70 10.62 4.38
C SER A 97 6.44 10.88 5.20
N THR A 98 6.10 12.13 5.51
CA THR A 98 4.82 12.43 6.16
C THR A 98 3.65 12.17 5.21
N THR A 99 3.81 12.40 3.91
CA THR A 99 2.81 12.04 2.90
C THR A 99 2.63 10.52 2.79
N ASP A 100 3.73 9.76 2.67
CA ASP A 100 3.68 8.29 2.55
C ASP A 100 3.19 7.62 3.87
N TYR A 101 3.48 8.23 5.03
CA TYR A 101 2.95 7.79 6.33
C TYR A 101 1.46 8.03 6.48
N SER A 102 1.00 9.22 6.08
CA SER A 102 -0.40 9.61 6.22
C SER A 102 -1.33 8.87 5.24
N SER A 103 -0.79 8.36 4.13
CA SER A 103 -1.55 7.68 3.08
C SER A 103 -1.51 6.15 3.14
N GLU A 104 -0.85 5.56 4.15
CA GLU A 104 -0.61 4.11 4.29
C GLU A 104 0.20 3.44 3.15
N LYS A 105 0.73 4.22 2.22
CA LYS A 105 1.42 3.69 1.03
C LYS A 105 2.84 3.22 1.29
N MET A 106 3.33 3.42 2.52
CA MET A 106 4.57 2.83 2.99
C MET A 106 4.49 1.32 3.21
N TRP A 107 3.29 0.75 3.35
CA TRP A 107 3.15 -0.67 3.64
C TRP A 107 3.26 -1.47 2.35
N ARG A 108 4.02 -2.55 2.40
CA ARG A 108 4.00 -3.56 1.34
C ARG A 108 3.76 -4.94 1.94
N TYR A 109 3.44 -5.89 1.08
CA TYR A 109 3.36 -7.30 1.43
C TYR A 109 4.48 -8.08 0.74
N GLN A 110 4.58 -9.38 0.99
CA GLN A 110 5.50 -10.26 0.26
C GLN A 110 5.17 -10.30 -1.24
N ASP A 111 6.20 -10.18 -2.10
CA ASP A 111 6.04 -10.14 -3.55
C ASP A 111 5.54 -11.46 -4.16
N SER A 112 5.67 -12.57 -3.43
CA SER A 112 5.27 -13.88 -3.92
C SER A 112 4.72 -14.81 -2.83
N VAL A 113 3.75 -15.63 -3.22
CA VAL A 113 3.15 -16.68 -2.40
C VAL A 113 3.04 -17.97 -3.23
N SER A 114 3.26 -19.12 -2.60
CA SER A 114 3.05 -20.42 -3.22
C SER A 114 1.92 -21.16 -2.52
N VAL A 115 0.93 -21.58 -3.30
CA VAL A 115 -0.26 -22.30 -2.84
C VAL A 115 -0.16 -23.75 -3.29
N VAL A 116 0.07 -24.65 -2.35
CA VAL A 116 0.10 -26.10 -2.59
C VAL A 116 -1.26 -26.67 -2.23
N CYS A 117 -1.92 -27.30 -3.20
CA CYS A 117 -3.18 -28.01 -2.99
C CYS A 117 -2.90 -29.51 -2.83
N PRO A 118 -3.62 -30.21 -1.93
CA PRO A 118 -3.64 -31.67 -1.97
C PRO A 118 -4.18 -32.14 -3.32
N ASN A 119 -3.64 -33.26 -3.82
CA ASN A 119 -4.04 -33.85 -5.10
C ASN A 119 -5.51 -34.26 -5.07
#